data_AF-A0A175YJV8-F1
#
_entry.id   AF-A0A175YJV8-F1
#
_cell.length_a   1.000
_cell.length_b   1.000
_cell.length_c   1.000
_cell.angle_alpha   90.00
_cell.angle_beta   90.00
_cell.angle_gamma   90.00
#
_symmetry.space_group_name_H-M   'P 1'
#
loop_
_entity.id
_entity.type
_entity.pdbx_description
1 polymer ?
#
loop_
_entity_poly.entity_id
_entity_poly.type
_entity_poly.pdbx_seq_one_letter_code
_entity_poly.pdbx_strand_id
1 'polypeptide(L)'
;MESELNREEAATVKPIRCIVKLGGAAITCKNELEKINEEDLVTVCSQLRLAMMSGSLSDEVLSLDWSKRHGGSVTVPVVEDFTDQLVSGSNNFVVVHGAGSFGHFQASKSGVHKGGLNQPLVKAGFVATRISVTSLNLEIVRALAREGIPSIGMSPFSCGWSTCKRKIDSADVTMITKAINSGFVPVLHGDAVLDSSLDCTILSGDVIISHLAAQMKPEFVVFLVSIVYKTPSQSHNFFFPHCLTTYIVIFFFGH
;
A
#
# COMPACT_ATOMS: atom_id res chain seq x y z
N MET A 1 20.62 -26.36 32.19
CA MET A 1 19.36 -26.36 31.43
C MET A 1 18.73 -25.02 31.69
N GLU A 2 18.37 -24.28 30.64
CA GLU A 2 18.10 -22.82 30.60
C GLU A 2 19.34 -21.91 30.47
N SER A 3 20.06 -22.04 29.35
CA SER A 3 20.83 -20.93 28.77
C SER A 3 20.65 -20.83 27.25
N GLU A 4 19.54 -21.37 26.73
CA GLU A 4 19.16 -21.29 25.32
C GLU A 4 17.76 -20.69 25.22
N LEU A 5 17.66 -19.37 25.30
CA LEU A 5 16.52 -18.67 24.70
C LEU A 5 16.92 -17.22 24.40
N ASN A 6 16.66 -16.81 23.16
CA ASN A 6 16.81 -15.47 22.59
C ASN A 6 18.22 -15.03 22.18
N ARG A 7 18.80 -15.74 21.20
CA ARG A 7 19.34 -15.00 20.04
C ARG A 7 18.15 -14.76 19.11
N GLU A 8 17.56 -13.57 19.16
CA GLU A 8 16.77 -13.09 18.03
C GLU A 8 17.72 -13.07 16.84
N GLU A 9 17.59 -14.08 15.99
CA GLU A 9 18.19 -14.09 14.68
C GLU A 9 17.62 -12.86 13.98
N ALA A 10 18.44 -11.81 13.82
CA ALA A 10 18.05 -10.61 13.10
C ALA A 10 17.70 -11.06 11.68
N ALA A 11 16.41 -11.29 11.43
CA ALA A 11 15.92 -11.83 10.18
C ALA A 11 16.41 -10.91 9.06
N THR A 12 17.37 -11.39 8.27
CA THR A 12 17.94 -10.62 7.17
C THR A 12 16.80 -10.33 6.19
N VAL A 13 16.53 -9.05 5.95
CA VAL A 13 15.52 -8.60 5.01
C VAL A 13 15.90 -9.12 3.63
N LYS A 14 15.05 -9.93 2.98
CA LYS A 14 15.26 -10.26 1.56
C LYS A 14 15.31 -8.94 0.77
N PRO A 15 16.25 -8.76 -0.18
CA PRO A 15 16.36 -7.52 -0.93
C PRO A 15 15.03 -7.11 -1.54
N ILE A 16 14.61 -5.87 -1.30
CA ILE A 16 13.38 -5.33 -1.85
C ILE A 16 13.69 -4.79 -3.25
N ARG A 17 12.95 -5.26 -4.25
CA ARG A 17 13.08 -4.71 -5.60
C ARG A 17 12.43 -3.34 -5.68
N CYS A 18 11.20 -3.20 -5.20
CA CYS A 18 10.45 -1.98 -5.45
C CYS A 18 9.47 -1.63 -4.33
N ILE A 19 9.40 -0.34 -4.01
CA ILE A 19 8.29 0.24 -3.26
C ILE A 19 7.44 1.05 -4.22
N VAL A 20 6.15 0.69 -4.33
CA VAL A 20 5.21 1.35 -5.24
C VAL A 20 4.28 2.26 -4.44
N LYS A 21 4.19 3.53 -4.83
CA LYS A 21 3.15 4.44 -4.39
C LYS A 21 1.95 4.41 -5.33
N LEU A 22 0.77 4.13 -4.79
CA LEU A 22 -0.49 4.44 -5.46
C LEU A 22 -0.98 5.80 -4.96
N GLY A 23 -0.89 6.83 -5.79
CA GLY A 23 -1.46 8.13 -5.45
C GLY A 23 -2.96 8.00 -5.21
N GLY A 24 -3.49 8.59 -4.13
CA GLY A 24 -4.91 8.46 -3.82
C GLY A 24 -5.83 8.91 -4.96
N ALA A 25 -5.45 9.96 -5.71
CA ALA A 25 -6.18 10.43 -6.88
C ALA A 25 -6.02 9.54 -8.13
N ALA A 26 -5.08 8.58 -8.13
CA ALA A 26 -4.90 7.62 -9.22
C ALA A 26 -5.85 6.42 -9.11
N ILE A 27 -6.50 6.22 -7.96
CA ILE A 27 -7.38 5.08 -7.70
C ILE A 27 -8.72 5.49 -7.04
N THR A 28 -8.92 6.78 -6.79
CA THR A 28 -10.17 7.31 -6.21
C THR A 28 -10.65 8.55 -6.95
N CYS A 29 -11.97 8.75 -6.97
CA CYS A 29 -12.59 9.95 -7.52
C CYS A 29 -12.51 11.08 -6.50
N LYS A 30 -11.61 12.05 -6.72
CA LYS A 30 -11.30 13.14 -5.78
C LYS A 30 -12.53 13.96 -5.33
N ASN A 31 -13.55 14.05 -6.17
CA ASN A 31 -14.74 14.88 -5.94
C ASN A 31 -15.91 14.11 -5.33
N GLU A 32 -15.79 12.79 -5.15
CA GLU A 32 -16.84 11.94 -4.62
C GLU A 32 -16.34 11.24 -3.36
N LEU A 33 -17.08 11.40 -2.27
CA LEU A 33 -16.75 10.79 -0.98
C LEU A 33 -16.65 9.28 -1.12
N GLU A 34 -15.52 8.70 -0.69
CA GLU A 34 -15.33 7.24 -0.61
C GLU A 34 -15.60 6.50 -1.93
N LYS A 35 -15.27 7.14 -3.05
CA LYS A 35 -15.46 6.58 -4.38
C LYS A 35 -14.14 6.10 -4.99
N ILE A 36 -14.07 4.81 -5.30
CA ILE A 36 -12.96 4.19 -6.04
C ILE A 36 -13.18 4.38 -7.54
N ASN A 37 -12.10 4.60 -8.29
CA ASN A 37 -12.10 4.44 -9.74
C ASN A 37 -11.75 2.98 -10.07
N GLU A 38 -12.77 2.15 -10.29
CA GLU A 38 -12.62 0.71 -10.50
C GLU A 38 -11.79 0.38 -11.75
N GLU A 39 -11.95 1.15 -12.83
CA GLU A 39 -11.20 0.93 -14.09
C GLU A 39 -9.70 1.19 -13.89
N ASP A 40 -9.36 2.30 -13.24
CA ASP A 40 -7.97 2.62 -12.90
C ASP A 40 -7.38 1.57 -11.95
N LEU A 41 -8.15 1.16 -10.93
CA LEU A 41 -7.68 0.17 -9.95
C LEU A 41 -7.40 -1.19 -10.60
N VAL A 42 -8.30 -1.70 -11.45
CA VAL A 42 -8.09 -2.95 -12.20
C VAL A 42 -6.86 -2.84 -13.10
N THR A 43 -6.73 -1.74 -13.83
CA THR A 43 -5.58 -1.52 -14.73
C THR A 43 -4.26 -1.50 -13.96
N VAL A 44 -4.20 -0.78 -12.83
CA VAL A 44 -3.03 -0.71 -11.96
C VAL A 44 -2.67 -2.09 -11.40
N CYS A 45 -3.65 -2.85 -10.90
CA CYS A 45 -3.40 -4.19 -10.36
C CYS A 45 -2.85 -5.14 -11.43
N SER A 46 -3.40 -5.10 -12.65
CA SER A 46 -2.91 -5.91 -13.78
C SER A 46 -1.48 -5.55 -14.17
N GLN A 47 -1.15 -4.26 -14.26
CA GLN A 47 0.21 -3.79 -14.54
C GLN A 47 1.21 -4.19 -13.45
N LEU A 48 0.80 -4.14 -12.18
CA LEU A 48 1.62 -4.60 -11.07
C LEU A 48 1.89 -6.10 -11.14
N ARG A 49 0.89 -6.92 -11.48
CA ARG A 49 1.06 -8.35 -11.69
C ARG A 49 2.13 -8.62 -12.75
N LEU A 50 2.03 -7.98 -13.92
CA LEU A 50 3.00 -8.13 -15.01
C LEU A 50 4.43 -7.75 -14.59
N ALA A 51 4.58 -6.68 -13.80
CA ALA A 51 5.87 -6.24 -13.28
C ALA A 51 6.45 -7.16 -12.18
N MET A 52 5.59 -7.82 -11.39
CA MET A 52 5.99 -8.74 -10.33
C MET A 52 6.36 -10.13 -10.85
N MET A 53 5.69 -10.60 -11.90
CA MET A 53 5.76 -11.98 -12.40
C MET A 53 6.69 -12.17 -13.61
N SER A 54 7.70 -11.32 -13.80
CA SER A 54 8.57 -11.34 -15.00
C SER A 54 9.50 -12.56 -15.16
N GLY A 55 9.15 -13.75 -14.64
CA GLY A 55 9.99 -14.96 -14.67
C GLY A 55 9.30 -16.32 -14.80
N SER A 56 7.96 -16.44 -14.82
CA SER A 56 7.28 -17.72 -15.13
C SER A 56 5.80 -17.48 -15.43
N LEU A 57 5.36 -17.90 -16.63
CA LEU A 57 3.96 -17.93 -17.04
C LEU A 57 3.35 -19.33 -16.77
N SER A 58 3.47 -19.84 -15.54
CA SER A 58 2.62 -20.97 -15.14
C SER A 58 1.29 -20.37 -14.67
N ASP A 59 0.27 -20.51 -15.50
CA ASP A 59 -1.09 -19.95 -15.35
C ASP A 59 -1.90 -20.51 -14.17
N GLU A 60 -1.32 -21.35 -13.31
CA GLU A 60 -2.01 -21.91 -12.15
C GLU A 60 -1.89 -20.98 -10.93
N VAL A 61 -2.69 -19.92 -10.94
CA VAL A 61 -3.04 -19.21 -9.70
C VAL A 61 -3.80 -20.21 -8.82
N LEU A 62 -3.22 -20.60 -7.68
CA LEU A 62 -3.88 -21.41 -6.65
C LEU A 62 -5.26 -20.80 -6.35
N SER A 63 -6.31 -21.39 -6.91
CA SER A 63 -7.64 -20.78 -6.97
C SER A 63 -8.43 -21.04 -5.69
N LEU A 64 -7.96 -20.50 -4.57
CA LEU A 64 -8.91 -19.97 -3.62
C LEU A 64 -9.24 -18.55 -4.11
N ASP A 65 -10.51 -18.26 -4.33
CA ASP A 65 -10.94 -16.88 -4.60
C ASP A 65 -10.82 -16.08 -3.29
N TRP A 66 -9.60 -15.56 -3.04
CA TRP A 66 -9.21 -14.81 -1.85
C TRP A 66 -10.04 -13.52 -1.67
N SER A 67 -10.84 -13.15 -2.67
CA SER A 67 -11.50 -11.85 -2.77
C SER A 67 -13.02 -11.86 -2.58
N LYS A 68 -13.65 -13.03 -2.40
CA LYS A 68 -15.13 -13.15 -2.39
C LYS A 68 -15.80 -12.30 -1.30
N ARG A 69 -16.85 -11.59 -1.72
CA ARG A 69 -17.92 -11.12 -0.83
C ARG A 69 -19.04 -12.16 -0.83
N HIS A 70 -19.82 -12.25 0.25
CA HIS A 70 -21.07 -13.04 0.24
C HIS A 70 -22.00 -12.47 -0.85
N GLY A 71 -22.36 -13.29 -1.86
CA GLY A 71 -23.38 -12.95 -2.88
C GLY A 71 -22.96 -12.93 -4.36
N GLY A 72 -21.74 -13.32 -4.76
CA GLY A 72 -21.33 -13.42 -6.18
C GLY A 72 -21.66 -14.77 -6.83
N SER A 73 -22.08 -14.77 -8.11
CA SER A 73 -22.36 -15.98 -8.91
C SER A 73 -21.09 -16.80 -9.20
N VAL A 74 -21.25 -18.13 -9.26
CA VAL A 74 -20.18 -19.13 -9.14
C VAL A 74 -19.83 -19.75 -10.50
N THR A 75 -18.54 -19.75 -10.84
CA THR A 75 -17.89 -20.87 -11.53
C THR A 75 -16.60 -21.18 -10.76
N VAL A 76 -16.46 -22.40 -10.23
CA VAL A 76 -15.22 -22.85 -9.57
C VAL A 76 -14.63 -23.93 -10.47
N PRO A 77 -13.41 -23.77 -11.00
CA PRO A 77 -12.67 -24.91 -11.47
C PRO A 77 -12.23 -25.71 -10.24
N VAL A 78 -12.45 -27.02 -10.25
CA VAL A 78 -11.92 -27.94 -9.25
C VAL A 78 -10.40 -27.92 -9.36
N VAL A 79 -9.69 -27.64 -8.26
CA VAL A 79 -8.23 -27.74 -8.23
C VAL A 79 -7.88 -29.19 -7.89
N GLU A 80 -7.33 -29.91 -8.86
CA GLU A 80 -6.56 -31.12 -8.64
C GLU A 80 -5.07 -30.75 -8.62
N ASP A 81 -4.35 -31.34 -7.67
CA ASP A 81 -2.90 -31.42 -7.51
C ASP A 81 -2.13 -30.24 -6.87
N PHE A 82 -1.56 -30.51 -5.69
CA PHE A 82 -0.59 -29.66 -4.98
C PHE A 82 0.79 -29.98 -5.54
N THR A 83 1.28 -29.21 -6.51
CA THR A 83 2.70 -29.27 -6.87
C THR A 83 3.49 -28.18 -6.15
N ASP A 84 4.50 -28.60 -5.39
CA ASP A 84 5.50 -27.78 -4.69
C ASP A 84 6.43 -27.05 -5.68
N GLN A 85 5.89 -26.23 -6.57
CA GLN A 85 6.71 -25.34 -7.39
C GLN A 85 7.00 -24.06 -6.62
N LEU A 86 8.06 -24.13 -5.81
CA LEU A 86 8.70 -22.97 -5.21
C LEU A 86 9.07 -21.98 -6.33
N VAL A 87 8.27 -20.92 -6.49
CA VAL A 87 8.51 -19.81 -7.42
C VAL A 87 9.82 -19.12 -7.03
N SER A 88 10.93 -19.64 -7.51
CA SER A 88 12.27 -19.07 -7.37
C SER A 88 12.42 -17.91 -8.34
N GLY A 89 11.82 -16.77 -7.99
CA GLY A 89 11.94 -15.56 -8.78
C GLY A 89 10.98 -14.43 -8.42
N SER A 90 10.24 -14.50 -7.30
CA SER A 90 9.39 -13.38 -6.90
C SER A 90 10.26 -12.20 -6.47
N ASN A 91 10.19 -11.15 -7.27
CA ASN A 91 10.69 -9.85 -6.88
C ASN A 91 9.92 -9.38 -5.65
N ASN A 92 10.60 -8.91 -4.60
CA ASN A 92 9.94 -8.44 -3.38
C ASN A 92 9.43 -7.00 -3.59
N PHE A 93 8.13 -6.80 -3.38
CA PHE A 93 7.47 -5.51 -3.51
C PHE A 93 6.78 -5.09 -2.22
N VAL A 94 6.67 -3.77 -2.01
CA VAL A 94 5.79 -3.16 -1.02
C VAL A 94 4.91 -2.14 -1.73
N VAL A 95 3.61 -2.13 -1.43
CA VAL A 95 2.67 -1.14 -1.97
C VAL A 95 2.29 -0.17 -0.86
N VAL A 96 2.28 1.13 -1.16
CA VAL A 96 1.80 2.18 -0.27
C VAL A 96 0.79 3.03 -1.01
N HIS A 97 -0.44 3.14 -0.53
CA HIS A 97 -1.44 4.00 -1.17
C HIS A 97 -1.75 5.28 -0.37
N GLY A 98 -2.08 6.35 -1.07
CA GLY A 98 -2.64 7.56 -0.47
C GLY A 98 -4.10 7.35 -0.04
N ALA A 99 -4.62 8.22 0.83
CA ALA A 99 -5.99 8.08 1.32
C ALA A 99 -7.06 8.50 0.30
N GLY A 100 -6.72 9.34 -0.68
CA GLY A 100 -7.67 9.78 -1.71
C GLY A 100 -8.93 10.42 -1.11
N SER A 101 -10.09 10.15 -1.72
CA SER A 101 -11.40 10.59 -1.19
C SER A 101 -11.84 9.87 0.10
N PHE A 102 -11.09 8.88 0.57
CA PHE A 102 -11.35 8.14 1.82
C PHE A 102 -10.63 8.71 3.05
N GLY A 103 -9.84 9.78 2.90
CA GLY A 103 -9.25 10.44 4.07
C GLY A 103 -9.38 11.95 4.05
N HIS A 104 -9.29 12.57 2.87
CA HIS A 104 -9.26 14.03 2.77
C HIS A 104 -10.54 14.68 3.30
N PHE A 105 -11.71 14.11 3.02
CA PHE A 105 -12.99 14.69 3.42
C PHE A 105 -13.15 14.67 4.95
N GLN A 106 -12.92 13.51 5.58
CA GLN A 106 -13.08 13.31 7.02
C GLN A 106 -12.02 14.12 7.79
N ALA A 107 -10.74 14.02 7.41
CA ALA A 107 -9.63 14.64 8.15
C ALA A 107 -9.59 16.17 8.03
N SER A 108 -9.97 16.72 6.87
CA SER A 108 -10.02 18.17 6.65
C SER A 108 -11.16 18.81 7.45
N LYS A 109 -12.37 18.25 7.35
CA LYS A 109 -13.58 18.78 8.01
C LYS A 109 -13.49 18.75 9.54
N SER A 110 -12.83 17.74 10.10
CA SER A 110 -12.74 17.52 11.55
C SER A 110 -11.48 18.07 12.20
N GLY A 111 -10.47 18.46 11.41
CA GLY A 111 -9.22 19.01 11.93
C GLY A 111 -8.23 17.98 12.49
N VAL A 112 -8.33 16.70 12.13
CA VAL A 112 -7.42 15.63 12.62
C VAL A 112 -5.93 15.96 12.44
N HIS A 113 -5.56 16.60 11.32
CA HIS A 113 -4.19 17.04 11.04
C HIS A 113 -3.66 18.13 11.99
N LYS A 114 -4.54 18.78 12.76
CA LYS A 114 -4.21 19.81 13.75
C LYS A 114 -4.02 19.24 15.16
N GLY A 115 -4.45 18.00 15.41
CA GLY A 115 -4.40 17.39 16.73
C GLY A 115 -5.53 17.82 17.66
N GLY A 116 -5.43 17.43 18.93
CA GLY A 116 -6.40 17.75 19.98
C GLY A 116 -7.49 16.69 20.12
N LEU A 117 -7.11 15.46 20.50
CA LEU A 117 -8.07 14.36 20.70
C LEU A 117 -9.01 14.57 21.90
N ASN A 118 -8.77 15.60 22.71
CA ASN A 118 -9.72 16.07 23.73
C ASN A 118 -10.98 16.70 23.11
N GLN A 119 -10.92 17.19 21.87
CA GLN A 119 -12.07 17.76 21.18
C GLN A 119 -12.94 16.64 20.56
N PRO A 120 -14.25 16.57 20.88
CA PRO A 120 -15.13 15.53 20.35
C PRO A 120 -15.15 15.46 18.82
N LEU A 121 -15.10 16.61 18.14
CA LEU A 121 -15.08 16.68 16.68
C LEU A 121 -13.81 16.04 16.09
N VAL A 122 -12.64 16.33 16.65
CA VAL A 122 -11.35 15.76 16.21
C VAL A 122 -11.35 14.26 16.48
N LYS A 123 -11.82 13.81 17.65
CA LYS A 123 -11.91 12.39 18.00
C LYS A 123 -12.84 11.62 17.04
N ALA A 124 -14.02 12.16 16.76
CA ALA A 124 -14.94 11.57 15.77
C ALA A 124 -14.32 11.55 14.36
N GLY A 125 -13.63 12.64 14.00
CA GLY A 125 -12.88 12.74 12.75
C GLY A 125 -11.78 11.70 12.61
N PHE A 126 -11.03 11.44 13.68
CA PHE A 126 -9.99 10.43 13.73
C PHE A 126 -10.56 9.06 13.44
N VAL A 127 -11.64 8.69 14.15
CA VAL A 127 -12.37 7.42 13.93
C VAL A 127 -12.89 7.32 12.50
N ALA A 128 -13.58 8.34 12.00
CA ALA A 128 -14.14 8.34 10.64
C ALA A 128 -13.06 8.23 9.56
N THR A 129 -11.96 8.95 9.72
CA THR A 129 -10.80 8.88 8.79
C THR A 129 -10.23 7.46 8.76
N ARG A 130 -10.07 6.83 9.94
CA ARG A 130 -9.54 5.46 10.04
C ARG A 130 -10.43 4.42 9.41
N ILE A 131 -11.73 4.45 9.72
CA ILE A 131 -12.71 3.53 9.13
C ILE A 131 -12.64 3.62 7.60
N SER A 132 -12.66 4.84 7.09
CA SER A 132 -12.69 5.10 5.65
C SER A 132 -11.40 4.64 4.96
N VAL A 133 -10.23 5.08 5.43
CA VAL A 133 -8.96 4.72 4.76
C VAL A 133 -8.61 3.24 4.89
N THR A 134 -8.99 2.59 6.00
CA THR A 134 -8.84 1.13 6.16
C THR A 134 -9.78 0.38 5.21
N SER A 135 -10.97 0.93 4.93
CA SER A 135 -11.89 0.35 3.95
C SER A 135 -11.32 0.44 2.54
N LEU A 136 -10.72 1.58 2.15
CA LEU A 136 -9.99 1.70 0.89
C LEU A 136 -8.85 0.68 0.79
N ASN A 137 -8.07 0.52 1.85
CA ASN A 137 -6.99 -0.48 1.88
C ASN A 137 -7.51 -1.89 1.61
N LEU A 138 -8.63 -2.26 2.23
CA LEU A 138 -9.25 -3.57 2.01
C LEU A 138 -9.69 -3.77 0.56
N GLU A 139 -10.24 -2.76 -0.10
CA GLU A 139 -10.61 -2.85 -1.52
C GLU A 139 -9.39 -3.01 -2.43
N ILE A 140 -8.29 -2.29 -2.16
CA ILE A 140 -7.04 -2.42 -2.93
C ILE A 140 -6.42 -3.79 -2.73
N VAL A 141 -6.36 -4.29 -1.48
CA VAL A 141 -5.87 -5.64 -1.16
C VAL A 141 -6.70 -6.69 -1.90
N ARG A 142 -8.04 -6.55 -1.92
CA ARG A 142 -8.92 -7.44 -2.69
C ARG A 142 -8.64 -7.38 -4.18
N ALA A 143 -8.45 -6.19 -4.75
CA ALA A 143 -8.16 -6.03 -6.17
C ALA A 143 -6.83 -6.68 -6.56
N LEU A 144 -5.78 -6.48 -5.76
CA LEU A 144 -4.49 -7.15 -5.94
C LEU A 144 -4.61 -8.67 -5.82
N ALA A 145 -5.35 -9.16 -4.83
CA ALA A 145 -5.59 -10.59 -4.64
C ALA A 145 -6.35 -11.24 -5.82
N ARG A 146 -7.27 -10.53 -6.47
CA ARG A 146 -7.95 -11.00 -7.70
C ARG A 146 -7.00 -11.20 -8.86
N GLU A 147 -5.93 -10.41 -8.92
CA GLU A 147 -4.84 -10.56 -9.90
C GLU A 147 -3.82 -11.64 -9.50
N GLY A 148 -4.09 -12.43 -8.45
CA GLY A 148 -3.19 -13.47 -7.96
C GLY A 148 -1.99 -12.94 -7.16
N ILE A 149 -1.99 -11.66 -6.78
CA ILE A 149 -0.92 -11.10 -5.94
C ILE A 149 -1.22 -11.44 -4.47
N PRO A 150 -0.31 -12.10 -3.73
CA PRO A 150 -0.49 -12.45 -2.31
C PRO A 150 -0.35 -11.23 -1.40
N SER A 151 -1.28 -10.29 -1.55
CA SER A 151 -1.25 -9.01 -0.87
C SER A 151 -1.89 -9.08 0.52
N ILE A 152 -1.30 -8.37 1.50
CA ILE A 152 -1.84 -8.25 2.86
C ILE A 152 -1.88 -6.79 3.29
N GLY A 153 -3.00 -6.36 3.89
CA GLY A 153 -3.16 -5.01 4.40
C GLY A 153 -2.45 -4.80 5.74
N MET A 154 -1.70 -3.71 5.87
CA MET A 154 -0.96 -3.34 7.08
C MET A 154 -1.18 -1.86 7.40
N SER A 155 -2.12 -1.57 8.29
CA SER A 155 -2.37 -0.19 8.76
C SER A 155 -1.22 0.30 9.63
N PRO A 156 -0.58 1.45 9.31
CA PRO A 156 0.49 2.02 10.14
C PRO A 156 0.09 2.16 11.61
N PHE A 157 -1.12 2.65 11.90
CA PHE A 157 -1.56 2.75 13.30
C PHE A 157 -1.69 1.38 13.96
N SER A 158 -2.25 0.38 13.27
CA SER A 158 -2.40 -0.97 13.85
C SER A 158 -1.05 -1.65 14.05
N CYS A 159 -0.03 -1.27 13.27
CA CYS A 159 1.36 -1.66 13.46
C CYS A 159 2.08 -0.85 14.55
N GLY A 160 1.38 0.02 15.29
CA GLY A 160 1.95 0.80 16.39
C GLY A 160 2.78 2.01 15.95
N TRP A 161 2.69 2.43 14.68
CA TRP A 161 3.42 3.60 14.21
C TRP A 161 2.85 4.87 14.85
N SER A 162 3.75 5.74 15.27
CA SER A 162 3.43 6.98 15.96
C SER A 162 4.34 8.12 15.53
N THR A 163 3.92 9.33 15.87
CA THR A 163 4.59 10.55 15.47
C THR A 163 4.86 11.48 16.65
N CYS A 164 5.77 12.42 16.45
CA CYS A 164 6.02 13.52 17.36
C CYS A 164 6.22 14.77 16.51
N LYS A 165 5.40 15.81 16.74
CA LYS A 165 5.44 17.04 15.94
C LYS A 165 5.31 16.76 14.44
N ARG A 166 4.42 15.82 14.08
CA ARG A 166 4.11 15.36 12.72
C ARG A 166 5.25 14.64 11.99
N LYS A 167 6.29 14.22 12.69
CA LYS A 167 7.37 13.38 12.15
C LYS A 167 7.28 12.00 12.75
N ILE A 168 7.69 10.97 12.02
CA ILE A 168 7.75 9.60 12.56
C ILE A 168 8.63 9.61 13.81
N ASP A 169 8.08 9.07 14.90
CA ASP A 169 8.74 8.91 16.19
C ASP A 169 9.08 7.43 16.42
N SER A 170 8.10 6.55 16.17
CA SER A 170 8.29 5.09 16.15
C SER A 170 7.55 4.48 14.96
N ALA A 171 8.24 3.63 14.20
CA ALA A 171 7.70 2.94 13.03
C ALA A 171 8.54 1.68 12.73
N ASP A 172 8.28 0.61 13.48
CA ASP A 172 8.93 -0.69 13.28
C ASP A 172 8.50 -1.32 11.93
N VAL A 173 9.48 -1.85 11.20
CA VAL A 173 9.33 -2.52 9.90
C VAL A 173 9.49 -4.04 10.01
N THR A 174 9.64 -4.59 11.22
CA THR A 174 9.85 -6.03 11.43
C THR A 174 8.69 -6.87 10.90
N MET A 175 7.44 -6.44 11.12
CA MET A 175 6.28 -7.16 10.59
C MET A 175 6.20 -7.11 9.05
N ILE A 176 6.60 -5.99 8.45
CA ILE A 176 6.68 -5.83 6.99
C ILE A 176 7.75 -6.77 6.43
N THR A 177 8.91 -6.83 7.08
CA THR A 177 10.02 -7.73 6.74
C THR A 177 9.60 -9.19 6.81
N LYS A 178 8.91 -9.59 7.90
CA LYS A 178 8.41 -10.96 8.06
C LYS A 178 7.43 -11.32 6.94
N ALA A 179 6.50 -10.42 6.62
CA ALA A 179 5.54 -10.63 5.53
C ALA A 179 6.24 -10.84 4.18
N ILE A 180 7.22 -9.99 3.84
CA ILE A 180 8.02 -10.13 2.62
C ILE A 180 8.78 -11.46 2.61
N ASN A 181 9.43 -11.81 3.72
CA ASN A 181 10.20 -13.04 3.83
C ASN A 181 9.32 -14.29 3.64
N SER A 182 8.05 -14.22 4.07
CA SER A 182 7.01 -15.23 3.86
C SER A 182 6.35 -15.21 2.47
N GLY A 183 6.78 -14.32 1.56
CA GLY A 183 6.28 -14.26 0.18
C GLY A 183 5.01 -13.43 -0.02
N PHE A 184 4.59 -12.66 0.99
CA PHE A 184 3.48 -11.70 0.85
C PHE A 184 3.96 -10.37 0.25
N VAL A 185 3.02 -9.64 -0.34
CA VAL A 185 3.17 -8.23 -0.74
C VAL A 185 2.47 -7.34 0.29
N PRO A 186 3.21 -6.67 1.20
CA PRO A 186 2.61 -5.75 2.16
C PRO A 186 1.98 -4.54 1.45
N VAL A 187 0.76 -4.19 1.86
CA VAL A 187 0.02 -3.02 1.39
C VAL A 187 -0.21 -2.09 2.58
N LEU A 188 0.49 -0.97 2.61
CA LEU A 188 0.33 0.10 3.60
C LEU A 188 -0.47 1.26 3.01
N HIS A 189 -0.92 2.16 3.88
CA HIS A 189 -1.71 3.30 3.47
C HIS A 189 -1.41 4.54 4.30
N GLY A 190 -1.63 5.73 3.72
CA GLY A 190 -1.69 6.96 4.51
C GLY A 190 -2.75 6.80 5.60
N ASP A 191 -2.45 7.25 6.82
CA ASP A 191 -3.24 6.86 8.00
C ASP A 191 -3.38 8.01 9.01
N ALA A 192 -4.37 7.93 9.88
CA ALA A 192 -4.45 8.78 11.07
C ALA A 192 -3.74 8.07 12.23
N VAL A 193 -2.70 8.70 12.79
CA VAL A 193 -1.84 8.09 13.82
C VAL A 193 -1.81 8.93 15.08
N LEU A 194 -1.38 8.33 16.18
CA LEU A 194 -1.14 9.07 17.42
C LEU A 194 0.12 9.94 17.27
N ASP A 195 0.06 11.13 17.84
CA ASP A 195 1.18 12.07 17.90
C ASP A 195 1.42 12.46 19.37
N SER A 196 2.63 12.28 19.88
CA SER A 196 2.94 12.57 21.28
C SER A 196 2.93 14.06 21.64
N SER A 197 3.00 14.96 20.65
CA SER A 197 2.93 16.41 20.83
C SER A 197 1.56 17.01 20.48
N LEU A 198 0.80 16.38 19.58
CA LEU A 198 -0.48 16.89 19.05
C LEU A 198 -1.68 15.99 19.40
N ASP A 199 -1.49 14.93 20.18
CA ASP A 199 -2.39 13.79 20.38
C ASP A 199 -2.60 12.92 19.13
N CYS A 200 -2.82 13.52 17.96
CA CYS A 200 -2.95 12.82 16.69
C CYS A 200 -2.51 13.68 15.50
N THR A 201 -2.24 13.03 14.38
CA THR A 201 -1.99 13.68 13.09
C THR A 201 -2.29 12.73 11.93
N ILE A 202 -2.12 13.23 10.70
CA ILE A 202 -2.14 12.41 9.47
C ILE A 202 -0.71 12.04 9.10
N LEU A 203 -0.45 10.74 8.99
CA LEU A 203 0.76 10.18 8.40
C LEU A 203 0.52 9.95 6.90
N SER A 204 1.17 10.73 6.05
CA SER A 204 0.97 10.62 4.61
C SER A 204 1.71 9.41 4.03
N GLY A 205 1.22 8.88 2.92
CA GLY A 205 1.91 7.83 2.18
C GLY A 205 3.31 8.23 1.70
N ASP A 206 3.60 9.52 1.53
CA ASP A 206 4.93 9.99 1.12
C ASP A 206 5.94 9.84 2.26
N VAL A 207 5.51 10.18 3.48
CA VAL A 207 6.32 9.99 4.68
C VAL A 207 6.57 8.50 4.92
N ILE A 208 5.55 7.65 4.72
CA ILE A 208 5.70 6.19 4.82
C ILE A 208 6.74 5.68 3.83
N ILE A 209 6.65 6.06 2.56
CA ILE A 209 7.61 5.62 1.54
C ILE A 209 9.03 6.08 1.86
N SER A 210 9.19 7.33 2.28
CA SER A 210 10.50 7.86 2.67
C SER A 210 11.12 7.06 3.82
N HIS A 211 10.31 6.68 4.82
CA HIS A 211 10.75 5.86 5.93
C HIS A 211 11.13 4.45 5.49
N LEU A 212 10.25 3.80 4.72
CA LEU A 212 10.48 2.45 4.20
C LEU A 212 11.72 2.38 3.29
N ALA A 213 11.92 3.37 2.42
CA ALA A 213 13.09 3.43 1.55
C ALA A 213 14.39 3.59 2.35
N ALA A 214 14.38 4.42 3.39
CA ALA A 214 15.54 4.60 4.26
C ALA A 214 15.89 3.32 5.06
N GLN A 215 14.87 2.58 5.52
CA GLN A 215 15.06 1.37 6.33
C GLN A 215 15.41 0.14 5.48
N MET A 216 14.78 -0.03 4.32
CA MET A 216 14.83 -1.28 3.56
C MET A 216 15.60 -1.20 2.24
N LYS A 217 16.02 0.02 1.82
CA LYS A 217 16.89 0.26 0.65
C LYS A 217 16.45 -0.50 -0.61
N PRO A 218 15.24 -0.23 -1.14
CA PRO A 218 14.77 -0.89 -2.35
C PRO A 218 15.59 -0.46 -3.57
N GLU A 219 15.66 -1.30 -4.60
CA GLU A 219 16.28 -0.93 -5.89
C GLU A 219 15.53 0.23 -6.58
N PHE A 220 14.19 0.20 -6.50
CA PHE A 220 13.32 1.21 -7.09
C PHE A 220 12.29 1.77 -6.10
N VAL A 221 11.97 3.04 -6.27
CA VAL A 221 10.75 3.63 -5.73
C VAL A 221 9.93 4.19 -6.89
N VAL A 222 8.72 3.69 -7.05
CA VAL A 222 7.84 4.02 -8.19
C VAL A 222 6.61 4.76 -7.69
N PHE A 223 6.31 5.92 -8.26
CA PHE A 223 5.10 6.68 -7.96
C PHE A 223 4.12 6.58 -9.12
N LEU A 224 2.95 5.98 -8.88
CA LEU A 224 1.81 5.95 -9.79
C LEU A 224 0.85 7.08 -9.40
N VAL A 225 0.90 8.19 -10.14
CA VAL A 225 0.14 9.40 -9.81
C VAL A 225 -0.73 9.82 -10.99
N SER A 226 -1.95 10.28 -10.71
CA SER A 226 -2.79 10.96 -11.71
C SER A 226 -2.43 12.44 -11.73
N ILE A 227 -1.91 12.94 -12.86
CA ILE A 227 -1.69 14.38 -13.07
C ILE A 227 -2.66 14.88 -14.14
N VAL A 228 -3.67 15.62 -13.71
CA VAL A 228 -4.48 16.45 -14.61
C VAL A 228 -3.62 17.66 -15.01
N TYR A 229 -3.00 17.63 -16.20
CA TYR A 229 -2.39 18.84 -16.75
C TYR A 229 -3.51 19.87 -17.01
N LYS A 230 -3.46 21.02 -16.32
CA LYS A 230 -3.69 22.28 -17.04
C LYS A 230 -2.40 22.52 -17.80
N THR A 231 -2.42 22.39 -19.12
CA THR A 231 -1.25 22.59 -19.98
C THR A 231 -0.39 23.77 -19.54
N PRO A 232 0.93 23.57 -19.38
CA PRO A 232 1.84 24.54 -19.97
C PRO A 232 2.98 23.87 -20.74
N SER A 233 3.51 24.64 -21.67
CA SER A 233 4.52 24.32 -22.67
C SER A 233 5.76 23.57 -22.15
N GLN A 234 6.04 22.45 -22.82
CA GLN A 234 7.33 21.79 -23.06
C GLN A 234 8.34 21.64 -21.89
N SER A 235 8.56 20.40 -21.46
CA SER A 235 9.91 19.90 -21.15
C SER A 235 9.96 18.37 -21.16
N HIS A 236 11.11 17.85 -21.58
CA HIS A 236 11.41 16.45 -21.87
C HIS A 236 11.34 15.55 -20.63
N ASN A 237 10.32 14.68 -20.56
CA ASN A 237 10.31 13.46 -19.75
C ASN A 237 9.86 12.30 -20.64
N PHE A 238 10.34 11.08 -20.39
CA PHE A 238 9.95 9.89 -21.16
C PHE A 238 8.46 9.60 -20.96
N PHE A 239 7.68 9.68 -22.03
CA PHE A 239 6.25 9.39 -22.06
C PHE A 239 6.03 7.97 -22.59
N PHE A 240 5.26 7.14 -21.87
CA PHE A 240 4.69 5.92 -22.44
C PHE A 240 3.32 6.27 -23.05
N PRO A 241 3.13 6.15 -24.38
CA PRO A 241 1.90 6.54 -25.03
C PRO A 241 1.01 5.31 -25.20
N HIS A 242 0.15 5.03 -24.22
CA HIS A 242 -1.17 4.48 -24.50
C HIS A 242 -2.10 4.74 -23.30
N CYS A 243 -3.06 5.63 -23.54
CA CYS A 243 -4.30 5.89 -22.79
C CYS A 243 -4.26 5.54 -21.29
N LEU A 244 -3.91 6.52 -20.45
CA LEU A 244 -4.47 6.81 -19.12
C LEU A 244 -3.71 8.00 -18.51
N THR A 245 -4.38 8.84 -17.73
CA THR A 245 -3.82 10.06 -17.12
C THR A 245 -2.89 9.76 -15.93
N THR A 246 -2.21 8.61 -15.96
CA THR A 246 -1.40 8.06 -14.87
C THR A 246 0.06 8.08 -15.30
N TYR A 247 0.87 8.83 -14.56
CA TYR A 247 2.30 8.96 -14.80
C TYR A 247 3.07 8.10 -13.82
N ILE A 248 4.10 7.45 -14.35
CA ILE A 248 5.05 6.65 -13.58
C ILE A 248 6.28 7.51 -13.37
N VAL A 249 6.53 7.93 -12.12
CA VAL A 249 7.81 8.54 -11.75
C VAL A 249 8.65 7.47 -11.06
N ILE A 250 9.79 7.12 -11.66
CA ILE A 250 10.70 6.11 -11.13
C ILE A 250 11.91 6.82 -10.54
N PHE A 251 12.15 6.61 -9.26
CA PHE A 251 13.40 6.99 -8.60
C PHE A 251 14.29 5.75 -8.48
N PHE A 252 15.51 5.87 -8.96
CA PHE A 252 16.56 4.87 -8.80
C PHE A 252 17.31 5.14 -7.50
N PHE A 253 17.29 4.18 -6.59
CA PHE A 253 18.16 4.19 -5.41
C PHE A 253 19.32 3.24 -5.70
N GLY A 254 20.19 3.67 -6.62
CA GLY A 254 21.46 3.00 -6.88
C GLY A 254 22.48 3.35 -5.79
N HIS A 255 23.27 2.34 -5.40
CA HIS A 255 24.39 2.45 -4.47
C HIS A 255 25.51 3.38 -4.95
#